data_AF-R4W0H0-F1
#
_entry.id   AF-R4W0H0-F1
#
_cell.length_a   1.000
_cell.length_b   1.000
_cell.length_c   1.000
_cell.angle_alpha   90.00
_cell.angle_beta   90.00
_cell.angle_gamma   90.00
#
_symmetry.space_group_name_H-M   'P 1'
#
loop_
_entity.id
_entity.type
_entity.pdbx_description
1 polymer ?
#
loop_
_entity_poly.entity_id
_entity_poly.type
_entity_poly.pdbx_seq_one_letter_code
_entity_poly.pdbx_strand_id
1 'polypeptide(L)'
;MGRTRATTRDRLDALEREWMPFRRSLRRRHQPAFDRLFEHARGHAEAATQQNPADPWRGFVFAVLLAQEQATAAREEEIAALEEKLADREAEVERLAADVDALHERVAELAGESVAADPEPSA
;
A
#
# COMPACT_ATOMS: atom_id res chain seq x y z
N MET A 1 1.28 -33.86 38.76
CA MET A 1 0.24 -33.02 38.13
C MET A 1 0.50 -32.95 36.64
N GLY A 2 -0.52 -33.20 35.82
CA GLY A 2 -0.40 -33.49 34.39
C GLY A 2 0.19 -32.31 33.61
N ARG A 3 1.02 -32.64 32.61
CA ARG A 3 1.70 -31.69 31.72
C ARG A 3 0.65 -30.97 30.87
N THR A 4 0.23 -29.77 31.28
CA THR A 4 -0.56 -28.90 30.41
C THR A 4 0.21 -28.72 29.11
N ARG A 5 -0.40 -29.13 27.99
CA ARG A 5 0.23 -29.08 26.67
C ARG A 5 0.45 -27.61 26.32
N ALA A 6 1.71 -27.20 26.15
CA ALA A 6 2.04 -25.83 25.78
C ALA A 6 1.21 -25.39 24.58
N THR A 7 0.56 -24.24 24.70
CA THR A 7 -0.27 -23.67 23.63
C THR A 7 0.63 -23.21 22.48
N THR A 8 0.05 -23.02 21.28
CA THR A 8 0.78 -22.40 20.16
C THR A 8 1.34 -21.03 20.55
N ARG A 9 0.62 -20.27 21.38
CA ARG A 9 1.09 -18.99 21.94
C ARG A 9 2.33 -19.16 22.82
N ASP A 10 2.33 -20.12 23.76
CA ASP A 10 3.49 -20.39 24.62
C ASP A 10 4.74 -20.78 23.82
N ARG A 11 4.53 -21.53 22.73
CA ARG A 11 5.62 -21.93 21.81
C ARG A 11 6.16 -20.74 21.02
N LEU A 12 5.29 -19.83 20.55
CA LEU A 12 5.70 -18.59 19.87
C LEU A 12 6.46 -17.65 20.82
N ASP A 13 6.02 -17.52 22.08
CA ASP A 13 6.71 -16.69 23.07
C ASP A 13 8.05 -17.29 23.51
N ALA A 14 8.18 -18.62 23.51
CA ALA A 14 9.47 -19.29 23.69
C ALA A 14 10.40 -19.01 22.50
N LEU A 15 9.90 -19.11 21.28
CA LEU A 15 10.63 -18.82 20.05
C LEU A 15 11.08 -17.34 20.01
N GLU A 16 10.22 -16.39 20.33
CA GLU A 16 10.58 -14.97 20.36
C GLU A 16 11.74 -14.70 21.32
N ARG A 17 11.67 -15.27 22.54
CA ARG A 17 12.74 -15.16 23.54
C ARG A 17 14.06 -15.75 23.05
N GLU A 18 14.03 -16.89 22.37
CA GLU A 18 15.20 -17.53 21.77
C GLU A 18 15.89 -16.60 20.74
N TRP A 19 15.11 -15.83 19.98
CA TRP A 19 15.62 -14.96 18.91
C TRP A 19 15.88 -13.51 19.34
N MET A 20 15.61 -13.14 20.59
CA MET A 20 15.95 -11.81 21.13
C MET A 20 17.44 -11.43 21.00
N PRO A 21 18.43 -12.33 21.17
CA PRO A 21 19.83 -12.02 20.89
C PRO A 21 20.07 -11.57 19.44
N PHE A 22 19.42 -12.22 18.47
CA PHE A 22 19.48 -11.83 17.06
C PHE A 22 18.85 -10.45 16.85
N ARG A 23 17.66 -10.21 17.42
CA ARG A 23 17.03 -8.87 17.38
C ARG A 23 17.96 -7.77 17.89
N ARG A 24 18.70 -8.04 18.98
CA ARG A 24 19.65 -7.08 19.57
C ARG A 24 20.88 -6.82 18.71
N SER A 25 21.31 -7.77 17.87
CA SER A 25 22.42 -7.57 16.95
C SER A 25 22.01 -6.82 15.67
N LEU A 26 20.71 -6.76 15.36
CA LEU A 26 20.20 -5.96 14.24
C LEU A 26 20.40 -4.45 14.45
N ARG A 27 20.70 -3.75 13.34
CA ARG A 27 20.65 -2.27 13.32
C ARG A 27 19.26 -1.81 13.76
N ARG A 28 19.19 -0.69 14.49
CA ARG A 28 17.92 -0.13 15.02
C ARG A 28 16.80 -0.04 13.97
N ARG A 29 17.13 0.33 12.72
CA ARG A 29 16.18 0.42 11.61
C ARG A 29 15.50 -0.90 11.22
N HIS A 30 16.10 -2.05 11.52
CA HIS A 30 15.58 -3.37 11.19
C HIS A 30 14.83 -4.04 12.35
N GLN A 31 14.98 -3.54 13.58
CA GLN A 31 14.28 -4.11 14.74
C GLN A 31 12.75 -4.08 14.62
N PRO A 32 12.12 -2.99 14.12
CA PRO A 32 10.67 -2.99 13.92
C PRO A 32 10.20 -4.02 12.88
N ALA A 33 11.02 -4.32 11.87
CA ALA A 33 10.68 -5.33 10.88
C ALA A 33 10.74 -6.74 11.47
N PHE A 34 11.70 -7.00 12.37
CA PHE A 34 11.76 -8.24 13.13
C PHE A 34 10.55 -8.41 14.05
N ASP A 35 10.16 -7.37 14.78
CA ASP A 35 9.02 -7.40 15.71
C ASP A 35 7.72 -7.77 14.98
N ARG A 36 7.51 -7.21 13.78
CA ARG A 36 6.36 -7.53 12.92
C ARG A 36 6.30 -9.00 12.52
N LEU A 37 7.41 -9.73 12.41
CA LEU A 37 7.37 -11.17 12.09
C LEU A 37 6.58 -11.94 13.15
N PHE A 38 6.77 -11.60 14.43
CA PHE A 38 6.06 -12.26 15.53
C PHE A 38 4.62 -11.79 15.66
N GLU A 39 4.31 -10.55 15.29
CA GLU A 39 2.93 -10.07 15.16
C GLU A 39 2.18 -10.84 14.07
N HIS A 40 2.77 -10.98 12.87
CA HIS A 40 2.22 -11.77 11.76
C HIS A 40 2.01 -13.22 12.17
N ALA A 41 3.00 -13.84 12.83
CA ALA A 41 2.89 -15.22 13.29
C ALA A 41 1.75 -15.41 14.31
N ARG A 42 1.56 -14.45 15.23
CA ARG A 42 0.47 -14.49 16.22
C ARG A 42 -0.90 -14.31 15.56
N GLY A 43 -1.02 -13.49 14.51
CA GLY A 43 -2.24 -13.29 13.75
C GLY A 43 -2.76 -14.56 13.05
N HIS A 44 -1.88 -15.50 12.71
CA HIS A 44 -2.25 -16.79 12.11
C HIS A 44 -2.06 -18.00 13.05
N ALA A 45 -1.91 -17.76 14.36
CA ALA A 45 -1.70 -18.82 15.34
C ALA A 45 -2.87 -19.80 15.44
N GLU A 46 -4.10 -19.38 15.13
CA GLU A 46 -5.30 -20.23 15.13
C GLU A 46 -5.31 -21.22 13.96
N ALA A 47 -4.79 -20.83 12.79
CA ALA A 47 -4.60 -21.76 11.67
C ALA A 47 -3.50 -22.79 11.98
N ALA A 48 -2.43 -22.36 12.65
CA ALA A 48 -1.34 -23.24 13.08
C ALA A 48 -1.75 -24.21 14.21
N THR A 49 -2.72 -23.86 15.07
CA THR A 49 -3.26 -24.79 16.08
C THR A 49 -3.91 -26.02 15.46
N GLN A 50 -4.51 -25.90 14.27
CA GLN A 50 -5.20 -27.02 13.62
C GLN A 50 -4.23 -28.09 13.10
N GLN A 51 -3.05 -27.68 12.62
CA GLN A 51 -1.99 -28.59 12.17
C GLN A 51 -1.16 -29.16 13.33
N ASN A 52 -1.13 -28.48 14.49
CA ASN A 52 -0.26 -28.78 15.63
C ASN A 52 1.14 -29.30 15.19
N PRO A 53 1.88 -28.51 14.38
CA PRO A 53 3.15 -28.97 13.84
C PRO A 53 4.09 -29.35 14.99
N ALA A 54 4.80 -30.47 14.84
CA ALA A 54 5.79 -30.92 15.82
C ALA A 54 6.92 -29.90 16.02
N ASP A 55 7.16 -29.08 14.99
CA ASP A 55 8.13 -28.01 14.96
C ASP A 55 7.42 -26.63 14.93
N PRO A 56 7.47 -25.84 16.02
CA PRO A 56 6.93 -24.49 16.08
C PRO A 56 7.54 -23.54 15.05
N TRP A 57 8.79 -23.77 14.65
CA TRP A 57 9.49 -22.94 13.67
C TRP A 57 8.82 -23.00 12.30
N ARG A 58 8.41 -24.19 11.85
CA ARG A 58 7.68 -24.35 10.58
C ARG A 58 6.36 -23.59 10.60
N GLY A 59 5.60 -23.70 11.69
CA GLY A 59 4.35 -22.98 11.85
C GLY A 59 4.55 -21.46 11.83
N PHE A 60 5.58 -20.97 12.52
CA PHE A 60 5.98 -19.57 12.50
C PHE A 60 6.31 -19.08 11.08
N VAL A 61 7.17 -19.80 10.35
CA VAL A 61 7.58 -19.42 8.98
C VAL A 61 6.39 -19.38 8.04
N PHE A 62 5.51 -20.39 8.04
CA PHE A 62 4.31 -20.40 7.19
C PHE A 62 3.36 -19.24 7.50
N ALA A 63 3.14 -18.95 8.79
CA ALA A 63 2.30 -17.85 9.21
C ALA A 63 2.85 -16.50 8.74
N VAL A 64 4.16 -16.29 8.84
CA VAL A 64 4.83 -15.08 8.36
C VAL A 64 4.74 -14.98 6.84
N LEU A 65 5.03 -16.05 6.09
CA LEU A 65 4.97 -16.04 4.64
C LEU A 65 3.54 -15.75 4.14
N LEU A 66 2.53 -16.36 4.77
CA LEU A 66 1.14 -16.12 4.41
C LEU A 66 0.73 -14.67 4.68
N ALA A 67 1.11 -14.10 5.82
CA ALA A 67 0.83 -12.70 6.13
C ALA A 67 1.53 -11.75 5.15
N GLN A 68 2.77 -12.08 4.76
CA GLN A 68 3.54 -11.31 3.80
C GLN A 68 2.92 -11.38 2.41
N GLU A 69 2.47 -12.55 1.96
CA GLU A 69 1.78 -12.72 0.68
C GLU A 69 0.50 -11.87 0.61
N GLN A 70 -0.33 -11.90 1.66
CA GLN A 70 -1.54 -11.07 1.74
C GLN A 70 -1.20 -9.57 1.72
N ALA A 71 -0.16 -9.17 2.44
CA ALA A 71 0.26 -7.78 2.47
C ALA A 71 0.88 -7.33 1.14
N THR A 72 1.49 -8.22 0.36
CA THR A 72 1.97 -7.93 -1.00
C THR A 72 0.79 -7.73 -1.94
N ALA A 73 -0.15 -8.69 -1.97
CA ALA A 73 -1.34 -8.61 -2.81
C ALA A 73 -2.17 -7.33 -2.55
N ALA A 74 -2.37 -6.97 -1.27
CA ALA A 74 -3.09 -5.75 -0.90
C ALA A 74 -2.38 -4.47 -1.38
N ARG A 75 -1.04 -4.44 -1.36
CA ARG A 75 -0.28 -3.30 -1.87
C ARG A 75 -0.31 -3.23 -3.40
N GLU A 76 -0.26 -4.37 -4.08
CA GLU A 76 -0.39 -4.44 -5.53
C GLU A 76 -1.76 -3.94 -5.99
N GLU A 77 -2.82 -4.31 -5.29
CA GLU A 77 -4.17 -3.80 -5.53
C GLU A 77 -4.28 -2.28 -5.29
N GLU A 78 -3.69 -1.78 -4.20
CA GLU A 78 -3.64 -0.34 -3.92
C GLU A 78 -2.87 0.44 -4.99
N ILE A 79 -1.72 -0.09 -5.43
CA ILE A 79 -0.93 0.51 -6.52
C ILE A 79 -1.76 0.55 -7.81
N ALA A 80 -2.38 -0.55 -8.21
CA ALA A 80 -3.20 -0.59 -9.41
C ALA A 80 -4.36 0.43 -9.36
N ALA A 81 -5.04 0.54 -8.21
CA ALA A 81 -6.10 1.52 -8.02
C ALA A 81 -5.62 2.97 -8.03
N LEU A 82 -4.39 3.23 -7.55
CA LEU A 82 -3.78 4.56 -7.62
C LEU A 82 -3.35 4.90 -9.05
N GLU A 83 -2.80 3.94 -9.80
CA GLU A 83 -2.44 4.10 -11.20
C GLU A 83 -3.67 4.41 -12.07
N GLU A 84 -4.80 3.72 -11.85
CA GLU A 84 -6.07 4.02 -12.53
C GLU A 84 -6.54 5.45 -12.24
N LYS A 85 -6.53 5.87 -10.97
CA LYS A 85 -6.88 7.25 -10.58
C LYS A 85 -5.96 8.29 -11.19
N LEU A 86 -4.67 8.00 -11.31
CA LEU A 86 -3.72 8.90 -11.96
C LEU A 86 -4.05 9.04 -13.45
N ALA A 87 -4.31 7.93 -14.15
CA ALA A 87 -4.71 7.95 -15.56
C ALA A 87 -6.00 8.75 -15.79
N ASP A 88 -7.01 8.59 -14.94
CA ASP A 88 -8.26 9.37 -15.00
C ASP A 88 -8.01 10.87 -14.85
N ARG A 89 -7.10 11.24 -13.94
CA ARG A 89 -6.74 12.65 -13.70
C ARG A 89 -5.90 13.22 -14.81
N GLU A 90 -4.99 12.45 -15.39
CA GLU A 90 -4.23 12.86 -16.58
C GLU A 90 -5.19 13.14 -17.75
N ALA A 91 -6.17 12.26 -17.98
CA ALA A 91 -7.18 12.48 -19.01
C ALA A 91 -8.08 13.69 -18.71
N GLU A 92 -8.38 13.97 -17.44
CA GLU A 92 -9.12 15.17 -17.03
C GLU A 92 -8.32 16.44 -17.30
N VAL A 93 -7.02 16.44 -16.96
CA VAL A 93 -6.12 17.56 -17.23
C VAL A 93 -6.01 17.81 -18.74
N GLU A 94 -5.89 16.77 -19.55
CA GLU A 94 -5.84 16.90 -21.02
C GLU A 94 -7.12 17.50 -21.58
N ARG A 95 -8.31 17.06 -21.12
CA ARG A 95 -9.59 17.66 -21.51
C ARG A 95 -9.68 19.13 -21.13
N LEU A 96 -9.33 19.46 -19.88
CA LEU A 96 -9.38 20.85 -19.41
C LEU A 96 -8.38 21.74 -20.16
N ALA A 97 -7.22 21.22 -20.52
CA ALA A 97 -6.26 21.94 -21.35
C ALA A 97 -6.86 22.26 -22.74
N ALA A 98 -7.48 21.27 -23.40
CA ALA A 98 -8.15 21.47 -24.68
C ALA A 98 -9.32 22.47 -24.59
N ASP A 99 -10.11 22.41 -23.51
CA ASP A 99 -11.20 23.37 -23.27
C ASP A 99 -10.65 24.81 -23.10
N VAL A 100 -9.55 24.96 -22.36
CA VAL A 100 -8.88 26.27 -22.19
C VAL A 100 -8.36 26.80 -23.52
N ASP A 101 -7.74 25.96 -24.34
CA ASP A 101 -7.25 26.36 -25.67
C ASP A 101 -8.40 26.80 -26.58
N ALA A 102 -9.51 26.04 -26.61
CA ALA A 102 -10.69 26.41 -27.37
C ALA A 102 -11.32 27.74 -26.90
N LEU A 103 -11.33 27.99 -25.58
CA LEU A 103 -11.79 29.27 -25.03
C LEU A 103 -10.86 30.42 -25.43
N HIS A 104 -9.54 30.21 -25.43
CA HIS A 104 -8.58 31.22 -25.89
C HIS A 104 -8.80 31.58 -27.36
N GLU A 105 -8.99 30.57 -28.23
CA GLU A 105 -9.32 30.80 -29.65
C GLU A 105 -10.62 31.59 -29.80
N ARG A 106 -11.68 31.22 -29.07
CA ARG A 106 -12.96 31.92 -29.13
C ARG A 106 -12.87 33.38 -28.65
N VAL A 107 -12.09 33.65 -27.62
CA VAL A 107 -11.83 35.02 -27.15
C VAL A 107 -11.09 35.83 -28.21
N ALA A 108 -10.11 35.23 -28.91
CA ALA A 108 -9.38 35.89 -29.98
C ALA A 108 -10.28 36.23 -31.18
N GLU A 109 -11.18 35.33 -31.57
CA GLU A 109 -12.18 35.59 -32.62
C GLU A 109 -13.10 36.76 -32.27
N LEU A 110 -13.69 36.75 -31.06
CA LEU A 110 -14.60 37.80 -30.60
C LEU A 110 -13.91 39.16 -30.50
N ALA A 111 -12.64 39.18 -30.05
CA ALA A 111 -11.84 40.40 -30.02
C ALA A 111 -11.55 40.93 -31.44
N GLY A 112 -11.30 40.05 -32.41
CA GLY A 112 -11.11 40.42 -33.81
C GLY A 112 -12.38 40.96 -34.48
N GLU A 113 -13.54 40.34 -34.22
CA GLU A 113 -14.85 40.80 -34.70
C GLU A 113 -15.23 42.17 -34.12
N SER A 114 -14.95 42.40 -32.84
CA SER A 114 -15.16 43.69 -32.17
C SER A 114 -14.38 44.83 -32.84
N VAL A 115 -13.14 44.59 -33.25
CA VAL A 115 -12.30 45.61 -33.90
C VAL A 115 -12.76 45.90 -35.34
N ALA A 116 -13.31 44.89 -36.03
CA ALA A 116 -13.85 45.06 -37.39
C ALA A 116 -15.21 45.79 -37.43
N ALA A 117 -15.96 45.77 -36.32
CA ALA A 117 -17.29 46.38 -36.22
C ALA A 117 -17.28 47.88 -35.88
N ASP A 118 -16.12 48.47 -35.59
CA ASP A 118 -15.96 49.89 -35.26
C ASP A 118 -15.22 50.61 -36.41
N PRO A 119 -15.89 50.90 -37.55
CA PRO A 119 -15.26 51.67 -38.61
C PRO A 119 -15.05 53.10 -38.10
N GLU A 120 -13.81 53.58 -38.16
CA GLU A 120 -13.45 54.95 -37.80
C GLU A 120 -14.47 55.95 -38.38
N PRO A 121 -15.03 56.87 -37.57
CA PRO A 121 -15.86 57.93 -38.10
C PRO A 121 -14.98 58.84 -38.96
N SER A 122 -15.11 58.70 -40.28
CA SER A 122 -14.48 59.56 -41.27
C SER A 122 -14.85 61.01 -40.99
N ALA A 123 -13.83 61.81 -40.66
CA ALA A 123 -13.90 63.27 -40.47
C ALA A 123 -13.07 63.98 -41.55
#